data_AF-A0A957NIZ4-F1
#
_entry.id   AF-A0A957NIZ4-F1
#
_cell.length_a   1.000
_cell.length_b   1.000
_cell.length_c   1.000
_cell.angle_alpha   90.00
_cell.angle_beta   90.00
_cell.angle_gamma   90.00
#
_symmetry.space_group_name_H-M   'P 1'
#
loop_
_entity.id
_entity.type
_entity.pdbx_description
1 polymer ?
#
loop_
_entity_poly.entity_id
_entity_poly.type
_entity_poly.pdbx_seq_one_letter_code
_entity_poly.pdbx_strand_id
1 'polypeptide(L)'
;GIDAAVNATANLGFNWIKQQVEWRNFEGSQGAIDFSELRRVVDAAGGRGINVLFSVVNAPDWAREPGFDTSVGGPPADPQTYAAFVGRLAGEFCGSGLKAIEVWNEQNLHYEWGNKPLNPADYMNLLRAAYGSIKGACPSMLVISGALTPAGDAGPYARDAFAYLEGMYQNGLARYADGIGV
;
A
#
# COMPACT_ATOMS: atom_id res chain seq x y z
N GLY A 1 -4.42 18.07 -13.31
CA GLY A 1 -5.40 16.97 -13.38
C GLY A 1 -4.74 15.72 -13.90
N ILE A 2 -5.39 14.56 -13.77
CA ILE A 2 -4.81 13.24 -14.08
C ILE A 2 -4.22 13.16 -15.50
N ASP A 3 -4.89 13.73 -16.50
CA ASP A 3 -4.42 13.75 -17.88
C ASP A 3 -3.13 14.56 -18.08
N ALA A 4 -2.96 15.66 -17.34
CA ALA A 4 -1.76 16.49 -17.45
C ALA A 4 -0.52 15.78 -16.88
N ALA A 5 -0.67 15.10 -15.73
CA ALA A 5 0.40 14.32 -15.13
C ALA A 5 0.78 13.13 -16.02
N VAL A 6 -0.22 12.39 -16.51
CA VAL A 6 -0.03 11.24 -17.39
C VAL A 6 0.63 11.64 -18.73
N ASN A 7 0.23 12.76 -19.34
CA ASN A 7 0.85 13.26 -20.56
C ASN A 7 2.30 13.71 -20.33
N ALA A 8 2.60 14.34 -19.19
CA ALA A 8 3.97 14.72 -18.84
C ALA A 8 4.88 13.49 -18.67
N THR A 9 4.39 12.44 -17.99
CA THR A 9 5.10 11.16 -17.81
C THR A 9 5.47 10.53 -19.17
N ALA A 10 4.51 10.44 -20.10
CA ALA A 10 4.75 9.89 -21.43
C ALA A 10 5.78 10.71 -22.22
N ASN A 11 5.69 12.04 -22.18
CA ASN A 11 6.61 12.93 -22.88
C ASN A 11 8.05 12.87 -22.35
N LEU A 12 8.23 12.47 -21.09
CA LEU A 12 9.54 12.27 -20.46
C LEU A 12 10.07 10.84 -20.65
N GLY A 13 9.34 9.96 -21.35
CA GLY A 13 9.74 8.58 -21.61
C GLY A 13 9.52 7.60 -20.45
N PHE A 14 8.85 8.03 -19.37
CA PHE A 14 8.48 7.16 -18.27
C PHE A 14 7.25 6.31 -18.64
N ASN A 15 7.25 5.05 -18.21
CA ASN A 15 6.17 4.08 -18.47
C ASN A 15 5.46 3.60 -17.19
N TRP A 16 5.71 4.24 -16.06
CA TRP A 16 5.07 3.96 -14.77
C TRP A 16 4.61 5.24 -14.07
N ILE A 17 3.52 5.14 -13.32
CA ILE A 17 3.14 6.10 -12.27
C ILE A 17 2.89 5.37 -10.95
N LYS A 18 3.25 6.01 -9.83
CA LYS A 18 2.84 5.63 -8.47
C LYS A 18 1.74 6.60 -8.03
N GLN A 19 0.63 6.05 -7.52
CA GLN A 19 -0.44 6.81 -6.90
C GLN A 19 -0.67 6.26 -5.49
N GLN A 20 -0.65 7.14 -4.49
CA GLN A 20 -1.02 6.76 -3.13
C GLN A 20 -2.55 6.70 -3.00
N VAL A 21 -3.04 5.64 -2.37
CA VAL A 21 -4.45 5.30 -2.20
C VAL A 21 -4.71 5.13 -0.71
N GLU A 22 -5.39 6.11 -0.10
CA GLU A 22 -5.83 5.95 1.28
C GLU A 22 -7.12 5.13 1.31
N TRP A 23 -7.04 3.90 1.82
CA TRP A 23 -8.16 2.96 1.90
C TRP A 23 -9.40 3.60 2.55
N ARG A 24 -9.23 4.41 3.60
CA ARG A 24 -10.33 5.13 4.27
C ARG A 24 -11.25 5.93 3.34
N ASN A 25 -10.76 6.40 2.20
CA ASN A 25 -11.54 7.21 1.26
C ASN A 25 -12.37 6.38 0.29
N PHE A 26 -12.13 5.06 0.21
CA PHE A 26 -12.74 4.19 -0.79
C PHE A 26 -13.66 3.13 -0.18
N GLU A 27 -13.60 2.87 1.12
CA GLU A 27 -14.48 1.89 1.80
C GLU A 27 -15.10 2.50 3.07
N GLY A 28 -16.14 3.32 2.91
CA GLY A 28 -16.78 4.03 4.02
C GLY A 28 -17.46 3.12 5.05
N SER A 29 -17.82 1.90 4.65
CA SER A 29 -18.22 0.81 5.54
C SER A 29 -17.74 -0.52 4.97
N GLN A 30 -17.50 -1.51 5.81
CA GLN A 30 -16.96 -2.80 5.39
C GLN A 30 -17.80 -3.41 4.26
N GLY A 31 -17.14 -3.73 3.14
CA GLY A 31 -17.81 -4.27 1.95
C GLY A 31 -18.12 -3.23 0.89
N ALA A 32 -18.43 -1.99 1.28
CA ALA A 32 -18.92 -0.94 0.40
C ALA A 32 -17.76 -0.15 -0.23
N ILE A 33 -17.03 -0.80 -1.14
CA ILE A 33 -15.91 -0.16 -1.86
C ILE A 33 -16.41 0.57 -3.11
N ASP A 34 -15.98 1.81 -3.29
CA ASP A 34 -16.09 2.56 -4.54
C ASP A 34 -14.73 2.65 -5.24
N PHE A 35 -14.59 2.01 -6.40
CA PHE A 35 -13.37 2.04 -7.21
C PHE A 35 -13.44 3.05 -8.38
N SER A 36 -14.50 3.85 -8.50
CA SER A 36 -14.75 4.69 -9.67
C SER A 36 -13.60 5.67 -9.97
N GLU A 37 -13.08 6.37 -8.96
CA GLU A 37 -11.95 7.29 -9.14
C GLU A 37 -10.64 6.55 -9.44
N LEU A 38 -10.39 5.40 -8.80
CA LEU A 38 -9.19 4.59 -9.11
C LEU A 38 -9.24 4.05 -10.54
N ARG A 39 -10.42 3.68 -11.02
CA ARG A 39 -10.64 3.24 -12.40
C ARG A 39 -10.31 4.33 -13.40
N ARG A 40 -10.69 5.58 -13.14
CA ARG A 40 -10.30 6.72 -13.99
C ARG A 40 -8.78 6.87 -14.08
N VAL A 41 -8.05 6.68 -12.98
CA VAL A 41 -6.58 6.70 -12.99
C VAL A 41 -6.01 5.57 -13.85
N VAL A 42 -6.47 4.34 -13.62
CA VAL A 42 -5.98 3.16 -14.36
C VAL A 42 -6.28 3.27 -15.85
N ASP A 43 -7.48 3.69 -16.23
CA ASP A 43 -7.89 3.82 -17.62
C ASP A 43 -7.14 4.95 -18.33
N ALA A 44 -6.94 6.09 -17.66
CA ALA A 44 -6.18 7.22 -18.22
C ALA A 44 -4.72 6.86 -18.48
N ALA A 45 -4.08 6.14 -17.54
CA ALA A 45 -2.70 5.67 -17.69
C ALA A 45 -2.60 4.55 -18.76
N GLY A 46 -3.47 3.55 -18.67
CA GLY A 46 -3.50 2.40 -19.58
C GLY A 46 -3.74 2.79 -21.03
N GLY A 47 -4.62 3.77 -21.28
CA GLY A 47 -4.87 4.32 -22.62
C GLY A 47 -3.64 4.94 -23.30
N ARG A 48 -2.55 5.15 -22.55
CA ARG A 48 -1.26 5.69 -23.03
C ARG A 48 -0.09 4.72 -22.83
N GLY A 49 -0.38 3.46 -22.52
CA GLY A 49 0.64 2.44 -22.29
C GLY A 49 1.45 2.65 -21.01
N ILE A 50 0.95 3.43 -20.04
CA ILE A 50 1.59 3.67 -18.76
C ILE A 50 1.05 2.68 -17.73
N ASN A 51 1.95 1.98 -17.06
CA ASN A 51 1.64 1.07 -15.96
C ASN A 51 1.39 1.85 -14.67
N VAL A 52 0.53 1.32 -13.82
CA VAL A 52 0.21 1.92 -12.52
C VAL A 52 0.70 1.04 -11.38
N LEU A 53 1.27 1.68 -10.36
CA LEU A 53 1.47 1.14 -9.03
C LEU A 53 0.58 1.91 -8.04
N PHE A 54 -0.25 1.19 -7.28
CA PHE A 54 -0.98 1.78 -6.16
C PHE A 54 -0.30 1.50 -4.83
N SER A 55 -0.01 2.57 -4.07
CA SER A 55 0.52 2.49 -2.71
C SER A 55 -0.63 2.64 -1.73
N VAL A 56 -1.07 1.53 -1.11
CA VAL A 56 -2.31 1.51 -0.34
C VAL A 56 -2.02 1.68 1.15
N VAL A 57 -2.53 2.76 1.74
CA VAL A 57 -2.28 3.19 3.12
C VAL A 57 -3.60 3.49 3.86
N ASN A 58 -3.51 3.81 5.14
CA ASN A 58 -4.56 4.39 6.00
C ASN A 58 -5.91 3.66 6.01
N ALA A 59 -6.12 2.84 7.05
CA ALA A 59 -7.38 2.15 7.27
C ALA A 59 -8.53 3.10 7.66
N PRO A 60 -9.78 2.82 7.23
CA PRO A 60 -10.95 3.54 7.70
C PRO A 60 -11.18 3.32 9.19
N ASP A 61 -11.82 4.28 9.85
CA ASP A 61 -12.10 4.26 11.29
C ASP A 61 -12.77 2.97 11.76
N TRP A 62 -13.70 2.41 10.97
CA TRP A 62 -14.40 1.17 11.32
C TRP A 62 -13.48 -0.06 11.37
N ALA A 63 -12.31 -0.01 10.73
CA ALA A 63 -11.32 -1.07 10.71
C ALA A 63 -10.19 -0.88 11.74
N ARG A 64 -10.17 0.27 12.45
CA ARG A 64 -9.12 0.63 13.42
C ARG A 64 -9.43 0.05 14.80
N GLU A 65 -8.40 -0.05 15.63
CA GLU A 65 -8.53 -0.54 17.00
C GLU A 65 -9.27 0.47 17.89
N PRO A 66 -10.05 0.05 18.91
CA PRO A 66 -10.71 0.97 19.82
C PRO A 66 -9.72 1.93 20.49
N GLY A 67 -10.04 3.23 20.49
CA GLY A 67 -9.18 4.26 21.10
C GLY A 67 -7.96 4.65 20.27
N PHE A 68 -7.93 4.31 18.98
CA PHE A 68 -6.88 4.76 18.07
C PHE A 68 -6.76 6.30 18.03
N ASP A 69 -5.56 6.79 17.76
CA ASP A 69 -5.33 8.22 17.56
C ASP A 69 -5.93 8.68 16.21
N THR A 70 -6.95 9.52 16.29
CA THR A 70 -7.67 10.06 15.12
C THR A 70 -6.93 11.21 14.44
N SER A 71 -5.86 11.74 15.03
CA SER A 71 -5.06 12.82 14.44
C SER A 71 -4.12 12.33 13.33
N VAL A 72 -3.89 11.01 13.24
CA VAL A 72 -3.01 10.38 12.26
C VAL A 72 -3.68 9.19 11.58
N GLY A 73 -3.17 8.84 10.39
CA GLY A 73 -3.53 7.60 9.70
C GLY A 73 -2.98 6.37 10.43
N GLY A 74 -3.16 5.19 9.86
CA GLY A 74 -2.50 3.99 10.38
C GLY A 74 -3.20 2.66 10.05
N PRO A 75 -2.63 1.54 10.51
CA PRO A 75 -3.05 0.20 10.11
C PRO A 75 -4.43 -0.19 10.68
N PRO A 76 -5.09 -1.21 10.12
CA PRO A 76 -6.27 -1.82 10.75
C PRO A 76 -5.90 -2.54 12.05
N ALA A 77 -6.90 -2.80 12.88
CA ALA A 77 -6.77 -3.70 14.03
C ALA A 77 -6.47 -5.14 13.59
N ASP A 78 -7.07 -5.58 12.49
CA ASP A 78 -6.87 -6.91 11.90
C ASP A 78 -6.26 -6.78 10.48
N PRO A 79 -5.04 -7.30 10.26
CA PRO A 79 -4.42 -7.42 8.94
C PRO A 79 -5.32 -8.04 7.85
N GLN A 80 -6.19 -8.98 8.20
CA GLN A 80 -7.08 -9.63 7.23
C GLN A 80 -8.13 -8.68 6.67
N THR A 81 -8.54 -7.66 7.42
CA THR A 81 -9.47 -6.64 6.94
C THR A 81 -8.85 -5.80 5.83
N TYR A 82 -7.59 -5.38 6.00
CA TYR A 82 -6.84 -4.71 4.92
C TYR A 82 -6.59 -5.67 3.75
N ALA A 83 -6.23 -6.93 4.02
CA ALA A 83 -6.04 -7.93 2.99
C ALA A 83 -7.28 -8.14 2.12
N ALA A 84 -8.48 -8.10 2.71
CA ALA A 84 -9.74 -8.19 1.97
C ALA A 84 -9.92 -6.99 1.02
N PHE A 85 -9.60 -5.77 1.46
CA PHE A 85 -9.65 -4.59 0.60
C PHE A 85 -8.68 -4.69 -0.58
N VAL A 86 -7.38 -4.93 -0.32
CA VAL A 86 -6.38 -5.01 -1.40
C VAL A 86 -6.57 -6.22 -2.30
N GLY A 87 -7.16 -7.31 -1.81
CA GLY A 87 -7.59 -8.45 -2.63
C GLY A 87 -8.71 -8.07 -3.60
N ARG A 88 -9.74 -7.35 -3.13
CA ARG A 88 -10.81 -6.85 -4.01
C ARG A 88 -10.27 -5.84 -5.03
N LEU A 89 -9.36 -4.95 -4.61
CA LEU A 89 -8.68 -4.01 -5.50
C LEU A 89 -7.88 -4.76 -6.59
N ALA A 90 -7.10 -5.77 -6.20
CA ALA A 90 -6.32 -6.56 -7.14
C ALA A 90 -7.20 -7.32 -8.14
N GLY A 91 -8.30 -7.91 -7.68
CA GLY A 91 -9.26 -8.61 -8.53
C GLY A 91 -9.97 -7.67 -9.52
N GLU A 92 -10.44 -6.52 -9.05
CA GLU A 92 -11.15 -5.51 -9.84
C GLU A 92 -10.31 -5.01 -11.04
N PHE A 93 -9.01 -4.86 -10.81
CA PHE A 93 -8.06 -4.32 -11.79
C PHE A 93 -7.16 -5.39 -12.42
N CYS A 94 -7.44 -6.68 -12.22
CA CYS A 94 -6.59 -7.73 -12.77
C CYS A 94 -6.59 -7.68 -14.31
N GLY A 95 -5.41 -7.72 -14.92
CA GLY A 95 -5.23 -7.60 -16.37
C GLY A 95 -5.33 -6.16 -16.93
N SER A 96 -5.67 -5.16 -16.10
CA SER A 96 -5.72 -3.76 -16.50
C SER A 96 -4.34 -3.08 -16.50
N GLY A 97 -4.30 -1.74 -16.59
CA GLY A 97 -3.09 -0.93 -16.43
C GLY A 97 -2.48 -0.95 -15.01
N LEU A 98 -3.21 -1.39 -13.99
CA LEU A 98 -2.65 -1.63 -12.66
C LEU A 98 -1.79 -2.90 -12.68
N LYS A 99 -0.50 -2.74 -12.41
CA LYS A 99 0.49 -3.84 -12.46
C LYS A 99 1.12 -4.15 -11.11
N ALA A 100 1.08 -3.21 -10.17
CA ALA A 100 1.66 -3.40 -8.86
C ALA A 100 0.80 -2.77 -7.76
N ILE A 101 0.80 -3.42 -6.59
CA ILE A 101 0.29 -2.86 -5.34
C ILE A 101 1.44 -2.85 -4.35
N GLU A 102 1.78 -1.65 -3.87
CA GLU A 102 2.65 -1.48 -2.73
C GLU A 102 1.80 -1.51 -1.45
N VAL A 103 2.18 -2.41 -0.54
CA VAL A 103 1.48 -2.64 0.71
C VAL A 103 2.08 -1.75 1.77
N TRP A 104 1.33 -0.70 2.08
CA TRP A 104 1.70 0.40 2.98
C TRP A 104 2.78 1.34 2.44
N ASN A 105 3.12 2.36 3.23
CA ASN A 105 4.18 3.32 2.98
C ASN A 105 4.75 3.79 4.32
N GLU A 106 6.08 3.89 4.43
CA GLU A 106 6.80 4.54 5.54
C GLU A 106 6.42 4.04 6.95
N GLN A 107 6.13 2.74 7.08
CA GLN A 107 5.77 2.08 8.34
C GLN A 107 6.84 2.15 9.46
N ASN A 108 8.02 2.70 9.17
CA ASN A 108 9.06 3.00 10.16
C ASN A 108 8.95 4.42 10.73
N LEU A 109 7.90 5.18 10.41
CA LEU A 109 7.54 6.44 11.04
C LEU A 109 6.25 6.32 11.85
N HIS A 110 6.23 6.91 13.05
CA HIS A 110 5.13 6.74 14.00
C HIS A 110 3.78 7.21 13.45
N TYR A 111 3.73 8.36 12.78
CA TYR A 111 2.48 8.94 12.27
C TYR A 111 1.94 8.20 11.04
N GLU A 112 2.80 7.51 10.29
CA GLU A 112 2.42 6.60 9.20
C GLU A 112 1.95 5.24 9.72
N TRP A 113 2.14 4.97 11.01
CA TRP A 113 1.76 3.72 11.67
C TRP A 113 0.80 3.92 12.86
N GLY A 114 0.06 5.04 12.88
CA GLY A 114 -0.97 5.30 13.88
C GLY A 114 -0.46 5.50 15.31
N ASN A 115 0.76 6.01 15.46
CA ASN A 115 1.45 6.17 16.74
C ASN A 115 1.64 4.87 17.52
N LYS A 116 1.49 3.72 16.84
CA LYS A 116 1.76 2.40 17.40
C LYS A 116 3.26 2.13 17.47
N PRO A 117 3.72 1.19 18.32
CA PRO A 117 5.10 0.75 18.32
C PRO A 117 5.56 0.33 16.92
N LEU A 118 6.74 0.81 16.53
CA LEU A 118 7.34 0.59 15.23
C LEU A 118 8.07 -0.76 15.22
N ASN A 119 7.35 -1.81 14.82
CA ASN A 119 7.83 -3.18 14.83
C ASN A 119 7.74 -3.82 13.44
N PRO A 120 8.88 -4.25 12.84
CA PRO A 120 8.88 -4.94 11.55
C PRO A 120 7.99 -6.19 11.49
N ALA A 121 7.85 -6.92 12.61
CA ALA A 121 7.01 -8.12 12.65
C ALA A 121 5.51 -7.79 12.46
N ASP A 122 5.06 -6.66 13.01
CA ASP A 122 3.67 -6.20 12.87
C ASP A 122 3.37 -5.79 11.42
N TYR A 123 4.30 -5.05 10.80
CA TYR A 123 4.21 -4.76 9.38
C TYR A 123 4.21 -6.05 8.52
N MET A 124 5.05 -7.03 8.84
CA MET A 124 5.11 -8.29 8.10
C MET A 124 3.83 -9.12 8.24
N ASN A 125 3.08 -8.99 9.33
CA ASN A 125 1.76 -9.61 9.44
C ASN A 125 0.76 -8.98 8.46
N LEU A 126 0.78 -7.65 8.30
CA LEU A 126 0.00 -6.93 7.28
C LEU A 126 0.40 -7.36 5.86
N LEU A 127 1.70 -7.31 5.55
CA LEU A 127 2.22 -7.66 4.23
C LEU A 127 1.90 -9.11 3.85
N ARG A 128 2.06 -10.07 4.78
CA ARG A 128 1.77 -11.48 4.52
C ARG A 128 0.30 -11.72 4.18
N ALA A 129 -0.62 -11.10 4.91
CA ALA A 129 -2.05 -11.22 4.66
C ALA A 129 -2.41 -10.60 3.31
N ALA A 130 -1.92 -9.38 3.05
CA ALA A 130 -2.10 -8.69 1.78
C ALA A 130 -1.57 -9.50 0.59
N TYR A 131 -0.35 -10.03 0.68
CA TYR A 131 0.27 -10.84 -0.37
C TYR A 131 -0.61 -12.03 -0.75
N GLY A 132 -1.07 -12.81 0.24
CA GLY A 132 -1.93 -13.97 0.00
C GLY A 132 -3.23 -13.61 -0.71
N SER A 133 -3.88 -12.52 -0.27
CA SER A 133 -5.14 -12.05 -0.86
C SER A 133 -4.95 -11.49 -2.28
N ILE A 134 -3.92 -10.67 -2.50
CA ILE A 134 -3.60 -10.09 -3.82
C ILE A 134 -3.25 -11.21 -4.81
N LYS A 135 -2.36 -12.13 -4.45
CA LYS A 135 -1.98 -13.24 -5.34
C LYS A 135 -3.13 -14.20 -5.61
N GLY A 136 -4.02 -14.42 -4.63
CA GLY A 136 -5.22 -15.22 -4.81
C GLY A 136 -6.21 -14.60 -5.81
N ALA A 137 -6.37 -13.27 -5.78
CA ALA A 137 -7.28 -12.54 -6.67
C ALA A 137 -6.67 -12.27 -8.06
N CYS A 138 -5.37 -11.98 -8.14
CA CYS A 138 -4.66 -11.67 -9.37
C CYS A 138 -3.20 -12.16 -9.30
N PRO A 139 -2.90 -13.40 -9.74
CA PRO A 139 -1.56 -13.98 -9.64
C PRO A 139 -0.46 -13.16 -10.33
N SER A 140 -0.79 -12.40 -11.37
CA SER A 140 0.14 -11.55 -12.12
C SER A 140 0.39 -10.18 -11.48
N MET A 141 -0.37 -9.78 -10.47
CA MET A 141 -0.16 -8.51 -9.78
C MET A 141 1.14 -8.57 -8.97
N LEU A 142 2.02 -7.58 -9.15
CA LEU A 142 3.22 -7.46 -8.34
C LEU A 142 2.85 -6.92 -6.95
N VAL A 143 3.40 -7.54 -5.91
CA VAL A 143 3.26 -7.09 -4.52
C VAL A 143 4.57 -6.48 -4.08
N ILE A 144 4.56 -5.19 -3.78
CA ILE A 144 5.75 -4.44 -3.36
C ILE A 144 5.64 -4.17 -1.85
N SER A 145 6.72 -4.36 -1.10
CA SER A 145 6.72 -3.90 0.30
C SER A 145 6.74 -2.39 0.37
N GLY A 146 6.13 -1.80 1.41
CA GLY A 146 6.12 -0.37 1.64
C GLY A 146 7.53 0.20 1.76
N ALA A 147 7.77 1.29 1.05
CA ALA A 147 9.03 2.03 1.10
C ALA A 147 9.28 2.61 2.49
N LEU A 148 10.46 2.34 3.05
CA LEU A 148 10.88 2.88 4.33
C LEU A 148 11.39 4.31 4.16
N THR A 149 11.08 5.20 5.10
CA THR A 149 11.73 6.51 5.16
C THR A 149 13.21 6.31 5.50
N PRO A 150 14.16 7.00 4.82
CA PRO A 150 15.58 6.97 5.16
C PRO A 150 15.86 7.78 6.43
N ALA A 151 15.28 7.34 7.55
CA ALA A 151 15.43 7.91 8.87
C ALA A 151 16.41 7.08 9.70
N GLY A 152 17.08 7.72 10.65
CA GLY A 152 17.77 7.01 11.74
C GLY A 152 16.80 6.68 12.89
N ASP A 153 17.31 5.97 13.90
CA ASP A 153 16.53 5.67 15.11
C ASP A 153 16.23 6.95 15.92
N ALA A 154 14.94 7.19 16.18
CA ALA A 154 14.43 8.34 16.94
C ALA A 154 13.42 7.91 18.01
N GLY A 155 13.81 6.94 18.84
CA GLY A 155 12.97 6.43 19.92
C GLY A 155 11.60 5.93 19.41
N PRO A 156 10.47 6.45 19.92
CA PRO A 156 9.15 6.03 19.45
C PRO A 156 8.76 6.62 18.09
N TYR A 157 9.49 7.62 17.58
CA TYR A 157 9.07 8.41 16.42
C TYR A 157 9.53 7.81 15.09
N ALA A 158 10.72 7.22 15.06
CA ALA A 158 11.25 6.59 13.85
C ALA A 158 12.15 5.40 14.21
N ARG A 159 12.19 4.44 13.29
CA ARG A 159 13.16 3.34 13.31
C ARG A 159 14.11 3.44 12.12
N ASP A 160 15.37 3.14 12.37
CA ASP A 160 16.41 3.07 11.34
C ASP A 160 15.97 2.16 10.19
N ALA A 161 16.08 2.67 8.95
CA ALA A 161 15.59 1.96 7.77
C ALA A 161 16.30 0.62 7.54
N PHE A 162 17.61 0.52 7.80
CA PHE A 162 18.36 -0.73 7.60
C PHE A 162 17.99 -1.76 8.66
N ALA A 163 17.93 -1.35 9.93
CA ALA A 163 17.51 -2.22 11.01
C ALA A 163 16.06 -2.70 10.83
N TYR A 164 15.16 -1.82 10.38
CA TYR A 164 13.78 -2.18 10.09
C TYR A 164 13.67 -3.17 8.93
N LEU A 165 14.41 -2.93 7.82
CA LEU A 165 14.47 -3.83 6.67
C LEU A 165 15.06 -5.20 7.05
N GLU A 166 16.12 -5.24 7.85
CA GLU A 166 16.66 -6.49 8.39
C GLU A 166 15.60 -7.25 9.18
N GLY A 167 14.86 -6.56 10.05
CA GLY A 167 13.73 -7.13 10.78
C GLY A 167 12.64 -7.68 9.85
N MET A 168 12.34 -7.01 8.73
CA MET A 168 11.41 -7.51 7.72
C MET A 168 11.91 -8.83 7.11
N TYR A 169 13.19 -8.91 6.75
CA TYR A 169 13.81 -10.14 6.22
C TYR A 169 13.77 -11.29 7.22
N GLN A 170 14.10 -11.04 8.49
CA GLN A 170 14.00 -12.03 9.56
C GLN A 170 12.56 -12.56 9.73
N ASN A 171 11.56 -11.74 9.41
CA ASN A 171 10.13 -12.10 9.44
C ASN A 171 9.58 -12.61 8.09
N GLY A 172 10.46 -12.88 7.12
CA GLY A 172 10.14 -13.60 5.90
C GLY A 172 9.79 -12.74 4.68
N LEU A 173 10.21 -11.47 4.63
CA LEU A 173 9.99 -10.55 3.50
C LEU A 173 10.18 -11.20 2.13
N ALA A 174 11.27 -11.94 1.93
CA ALA A 174 11.62 -12.59 0.66
C ALA A 174 10.56 -13.58 0.14
N ARG A 175 9.59 -14.00 0.96
CA ARG A 175 8.49 -14.90 0.56
C ARG A 175 7.17 -14.17 0.27
N TYR A 176 7.06 -12.90 0.64
CA TYR A 176 5.79 -12.16 0.68
C TYR A 176 5.85 -10.82 -0.05
N ALA A 177 6.85 -10.62 -0.91
CA ALA A 177 6.93 -9.49 -1.82
C ALA A 177 7.69 -9.91 -3.09
N ASP A 178 7.29 -9.36 -4.24
CA ASP A 178 8.00 -9.49 -5.51
C ASP A 178 9.04 -8.39 -5.69
N GLY A 179 8.95 -7.31 -4.91
CA GLY A 179 9.88 -6.20 -4.90
C GLY A 179 9.85 -5.43 -3.59
N ILE A 180 10.87 -4.62 -3.36
CA ILE A 180 11.06 -3.84 -2.13
C ILE A 180 10.94 -2.37 -2.48
N GLY A 181 10.03 -1.65 -1.83
CA GLY A 181 9.99 -0.18 -1.88
C GLY A 181 11.19 0.40 -1.14
N VAL A 182 11.84 1.40 -1.76
CA VAL A 182 12.98 2.15 -1.23
C VAL A 182 12.88 3.62 -1.59
#